data_AF-A0A932DX66-F1
#
_entry.id   AF-A0A932DX66-F1
#
_cell.length_a   1.000
_cell.length_b   1.000
_cell.length_c   1.000
_cell.angle_alpha   90.00
_cell.angle_beta   90.00
_cell.angle_gamma   90.00
#
_symmetry.space_group_name_H-M   'P 1'
#
loop_
_entity.id
_entity.type
_entity.pdbx_description
1 polymer ?
#
loop_
_entity_poly.entity_id
_entity_poly.type
_entity_poly.pdbx_seq_one_letter_code
_entity_poly.pdbx_strand_id
1 'polypeptide(L)'
;MHIGMPSLEQRVLGTVPEQTEQQRLAEQFDRVLRGKLPLVAPVSFPGDLPEVTSITVLPMGEHRATTRALQIIPYYAVGGRERHETLTLRDDGVFMGTLPRDFPHGVRKEDVLRVVYNGFERLKLHFWIHVGLDLLPPGERPDPAGGAMPGNPRTPPAVDPHRLEFLEQQEGALFGFVNREHEGFHGYHVIVFHNFVVLEHPRQGNAAYFIDFDAPVDPDQIPQDEDGRRAWVLRQSWITLLGKTRDALRAQPQRPNVDYLEHRGDWFVAMQVKIDERLRRIP
;
A
#
# COMPACT_ATOMS: atom_id res chain seq x y z
N MET A 1 -43.55 59.10 -23.17
CA MET A 1 -42.19 58.60 -23.49
C MET A 1 -41.96 57.35 -22.68
N HIS A 2 -42.01 56.18 -23.32
CA HIS A 2 -41.82 54.89 -22.66
C HIS A 2 -40.35 54.48 -22.74
N ILE A 3 -39.83 54.03 -21.59
CA ILE A 3 -38.47 53.57 -21.37
C ILE A 3 -38.36 52.16 -21.97
N GLY A 4 -37.48 51.97 -22.95
CA GLY A 4 -37.21 50.67 -23.55
C GLY A 4 -36.43 49.78 -22.59
N MET A 5 -36.95 48.58 -22.33
CA MET A 5 -36.23 47.52 -21.63
C MET A 5 -35.20 46.87 -22.57
N PRO A 6 -33.96 46.60 -22.13
CA PRO A 6 -33.03 45.80 -22.90
C PRO A 6 -33.44 44.33 -22.90
N SER A 7 -33.24 43.73 -24.07
CA SER A 7 -33.55 42.36 -24.46
C SER A 7 -32.80 41.30 -23.65
N LEU A 8 -33.49 40.18 -23.43
CA LEU A 8 -32.99 38.88 -22.99
C LEU A 8 -31.56 38.58 -23.46
N GLU A 9 -30.62 38.61 -22.51
CA GLU A 9 -29.35 37.93 -22.63
C GLU A 9 -29.59 36.43 -22.83
N GLN A 10 -29.21 35.94 -24.02
CA GLN A 10 -28.98 34.54 -24.28
C GLN A 10 -27.83 34.06 -23.38
N ARG A 11 -28.16 33.52 -22.21
CA ARG A 11 -27.26 32.65 -21.45
C ARG A 11 -27.04 31.38 -22.26
N VAL A 12 -25.97 31.37 -23.05
CA VAL A 12 -25.39 30.14 -23.58
C VAL A 12 -24.85 29.37 -22.38
N LEU A 13 -25.68 28.50 -21.81
CA LEU A 13 -25.22 27.41 -20.96
C LEU A 13 -24.40 26.49 -21.85
N GLY A 14 -23.09 26.67 -21.85
CA GLY A 14 -22.16 25.70 -22.43
C GLY A 14 -22.38 24.36 -21.74
N THR A 15 -23.04 23.44 -22.44
CA THR A 15 -23.11 22.04 -22.04
C THR A 15 -21.69 21.49 -22.07
N VAL A 16 -21.12 21.24 -20.90
CA VAL A 16 -19.91 20.43 -20.78
C VAL A 16 -20.23 19.07 -21.41
N PRO A 17 -19.49 18.60 -22.43
CA PRO A 17 -19.77 17.32 -23.05
C PRO A 17 -19.68 16.20 -22.02
N GLU A 18 -20.70 15.35 -22.01
CA GLU A 18 -20.79 14.20 -21.11
C GLU A 18 -19.66 13.21 -21.44
N GLN A 19 -18.64 13.13 -20.58
CA GLN A 19 -17.54 12.18 -20.76
C GLN A 19 -18.06 10.75 -20.73
N THR A 20 -17.65 9.94 -21.71
CA THR A 20 -18.00 8.52 -21.75
C THR A 20 -17.32 7.77 -20.61
N GLU A 21 -17.92 6.67 -20.14
CA GLU A 21 -17.36 5.85 -19.06
C GLU A 21 -15.94 5.36 -19.38
N GLN A 22 -15.68 5.01 -20.64
CA GLN A 22 -14.37 4.57 -21.10
C GLN A 22 -13.32 5.69 -21.04
N GLN A 23 -13.71 6.94 -21.32
CA GLN A 23 -12.82 8.09 -21.15
C GLN A 23 -12.48 8.31 -19.67
N ARG A 24 -13.47 8.22 -18.77
CA ARG A 24 -13.23 8.37 -17.33
C ARG A 24 -12.28 7.29 -16.80
N LEU A 25 -12.45 6.04 -17.23
CA LEU A 25 -11.55 4.94 -16.85
C LEU A 25 -10.15 5.12 -17.41
N ALA A 26 -10.00 5.63 -18.64
CA ALA A 26 -8.69 5.94 -19.20
C ALA A 26 -7.98 7.07 -18.42
N GLU A 27 -8.69 8.16 -18.10
CA GLU A 27 -8.17 9.24 -17.26
C GLU A 27 -7.79 8.74 -15.86
N GLN A 28 -8.60 7.86 -15.28
CA GLN A 28 -8.30 7.28 -13.98
C GLN A 28 -7.06 6.37 -14.06
N PHE A 29 -6.94 5.51 -15.08
CA PHE A 29 -5.73 4.70 -15.31
C PHE A 29 -4.48 5.56 -15.42
N ASP A 30 -4.54 6.62 -16.22
CA ASP A 30 -3.43 7.56 -16.42
C ASP A 30 -2.99 8.20 -15.09
N ARG A 31 -3.97 8.57 -14.26
CA ARG A 31 -3.71 9.14 -12.94
C ARG A 31 -3.13 8.12 -11.97
N VAL A 32 -3.70 6.92 -11.88
CA VAL A 32 -3.43 6.00 -10.76
C VAL A 32 -2.36 4.96 -11.07
N LEU A 33 -2.24 4.47 -12.32
CA LEU A 33 -1.43 3.30 -12.67
C LEU A 33 -0.43 3.52 -13.82
N ARG A 34 -0.60 4.50 -14.71
CA ARG A 34 0.32 4.70 -15.84
C ARG A 34 1.76 4.91 -15.34
N GLY A 35 2.67 4.08 -15.85
CA GLY A 35 4.08 4.05 -15.45
C GLY A 35 4.36 3.46 -14.06
N LYS A 36 3.33 3.03 -13.32
CA LYS A 36 3.43 2.55 -11.93
C LYS A 36 3.19 1.06 -11.74
N LEU A 37 2.85 0.32 -12.79
CA LEU A 37 2.65 -1.14 -12.72
C LEU A 37 3.81 -1.90 -12.02
N PRO A 38 5.09 -1.55 -12.23
CA PRO A 38 6.20 -2.19 -11.50
C PRO A 38 6.16 -2.02 -9.98
N LEU A 39 5.49 -0.98 -9.48
CA LEU A 39 5.37 -0.67 -8.06
C LEU A 39 4.27 -1.49 -7.37
N VAL A 40 3.37 -2.09 -8.16
CA VAL A 40 2.20 -2.78 -7.64
C VAL A 40 2.61 -4.06 -6.91
N ALA A 41 2.44 -4.04 -5.58
CA ALA A 41 2.47 -5.23 -4.75
C ALA A 41 1.21 -6.09 -4.96
N PRO A 42 1.26 -7.42 -4.72
CA PRO A 42 0.07 -8.22 -4.52
C PRO A 42 -0.86 -7.57 -3.48
N VAL A 43 -2.11 -7.32 -3.86
CA VAL A 43 -3.10 -6.66 -3.00
C VAL A 43 -4.49 -7.19 -3.28
N SER A 44 -5.38 -7.15 -2.29
CA SER A 44 -6.78 -7.54 -2.45
C SER A 44 -7.68 -6.39 -1.99
N PHE A 45 -8.65 -6.05 -2.82
CA PHE A 45 -9.67 -5.05 -2.53
C PHE A 45 -10.99 -5.73 -2.19
N PRO A 46 -11.78 -5.18 -1.24
CA PRO A 46 -13.14 -5.68 -1.02
C PRO A 46 -13.96 -5.54 -2.30
N GLY A 47 -14.79 -6.56 -2.57
CA GLY A 47 -15.70 -6.54 -3.69
C GLY A 47 -16.88 -5.60 -3.41
N ASP A 48 -16.76 -4.33 -3.79
CA ASP A 48 -17.86 -3.36 -3.74
C ASP A 48 -18.85 -3.58 -4.91
N LEU A 49 -18.98 -4.83 -5.39
CA LEU A 49 -19.82 -5.26 -6.50
C LEU A 49 -20.73 -6.40 -6.05
N PRO A 50 -21.95 -6.50 -6.60
CA PRO A 50 -22.87 -7.59 -6.26
C PRO A 50 -22.22 -8.97 -6.42
N GLU A 51 -22.27 -9.79 -5.38
CA GLU A 51 -21.81 -11.19 -5.35
C GLU A 51 -20.31 -11.42 -5.63
N VAL A 52 -19.53 -10.35 -5.75
CA VAL A 52 -18.06 -10.37 -5.77
C VAL A 52 -17.58 -10.14 -4.35
N THR A 53 -16.79 -11.07 -3.80
CA THR A 53 -16.29 -10.98 -2.42
C THR A 53 -15.04 -10.11 -2.34
N SER A 54 -14.14 -10.26 -3.31
CA SER A 54 -12.89 -9.52 -3.37
C SER A 54 -12.34 -9.46 -4.78
N ILE A 55 -11.41 -8.54 -5.03
CA ILE A 55 -10.64 -8.46 -6.27
C ILE A 55 -9.16 -8.40 -5.90
N THR A 56 -8.42 -9.45 -6.24
CA THR A 56 -6.98 -9.52 -6.03
C THR A 56 -6.24 -9.04 -7.26
N VAL A 57 -5.23 -8.20 -7.07
CA VAL A 57 -4.35 -7.71 -8.11
C VAL A 57 -2.94 -8.22 -7.87
N LEU A 58 -2.36 -8.90 -8.86
CA LEU A 58 -1.01 -9.46 -8.79
C LEU A 58 -0.13 -8.85 -9.89
N PRO A 59 1.11 -8.43 -9.58
CA PRO A 59 2.05 -8.04 -10.62
C PRO A 59 2.42 -9.28 -11.45
N MET A 60 2.38 -9.16 -12.78
CA MET A 60 3.00 -10.16 -13.64
C MET A 60 4.49 -9.80 -13.76
N GLY A 61 5.36 -10.72 -13.37
CA GLY A 61 6.81 -10.57 -13.60
C GLY A 61 7.13 -10.42 -15.08
N GLU A 62 8.30 -9.84 -15.40
CA GLU A 62 8.79 -9.71 -16.77
C GLU A 62 9.13 -11.10 -17.36
N HIS A 63 8.13 -11.84 -17.83
CA HIS A 63 8.36 -13.08 -18.57
C HIS A 63 8.36 -12.84 -20.09
N ARG A 64 9.59 -12.79 -20.64
CA ARG A 64 10.00 -13.04 -22.04
C ARG A 64 9.31 -12.29 -23.19
N ALA A 65 8.34 -11.41 -22.96
CA ALA A 65 7.77 -10.56 -24.01
C ALA A 65 7.27 -9.24 -23.45
N THR A 66 8.21 -8.32 -23.17
CA THR A 66 8.14 -6.83 -23.25
C THR A 66 6.96 -6.04 -22.68
N THR A 67 5.88 -6.64 -22.20
CA THR A 67 4.70 -5.93 -21.71
C THR A 67 4.57 -6.11 -20.21
N ARG A 68 4.63 -4.99 -19.48
CA ARG A 68 4.33 -4.96 -18.05
C ARG A 68 2.81 -5.06 -17.88
N ALA A 69 2.35 -5.95 -17.00
CA ALA A 69 0.93 -6.20 -16.81
C ALA A 69 0.60 -6.57 -15.36
N LEU A 70 -0.67 -6.43 -15.00
CA LEU A 70 -1.27 -6.90 -13.76
C LEU A 70 -2.27 -8.00 -14.07
N GLN A 71 -2.29 -9.05 -13.25
CA GLN A 71 -3.42 -9.96 -13.17
C GLN A 71 -4.46 -9.37 -12.22
N ILE A 72 -5.71 -9.34 -12.66
CA ILE A 72 -6.87 -8.89 -11.88
C ILE A 72 -7.80 -10.09 -11.72
N ILE A 73 -7.98 -10.52 -10.48
CA ILE A 73 -8.66 -11.77 -10.12
C ILE A 73 -9.86 -11.45 -9.22
N PRO A 74 -11.06 -11.23 -9.79
CA PRO A 74 -12.28 -11.14 -9.01
C PRO A 74 -12.67 -12.52 -8.47
N TYR A 75 -12.93 -12.60 -7.17
CA TYR A 75 -13.51 -13.76 -6.49
C TYR A 75 -15.00 -13.53 -6.29
N TYR A 76 -15.82 -14.51 -6.65
CA TYR A 76 -17.28 -14.40 -6.63
C TYR A 76 -17.93 -15.76 -6.33
N ALA A 77 -19.16 -15.75 -5.82
CA ALA A 77 -19.87 -16.97 -5.45
C ALA A 77 -20.88 -17.38 -6.53
N VAL A 78 -20.86 -18.66 -6.93
CA VAL A 78 -21.87 -19.24 -7.83
C VAL A 78 -22.40 -20.54 -7.20
N GLY A 79 -23.69 -20.57 -6.86
CA GLY A 79 -24.32 -21.74 -6.25
C GLY A 79 -23.65 -22.16 -4.93
N GLY A 80 -23.18 -21.20 -4.13
CA GLY A 80 -22.51 -21.45 -2.85
C GLY A 80 -21.05 -21.90 -2.96
N ARG A 81 -20.46 -21.93 -4.16
CA ARG A 81 -19.03 -22.20 -4.36
C ARG A 81 -18.30 -20.94 -4.82
N GLU A 82 -17.13 -20.69 -4.24
CA GLU A 82 -16.26 -19.61 -4.70
C GLU A 82 -15.66 -19.97 -6.07
N ARG A 83 -15.63 -18.98 -6.96
CA ARG A 83 -15.02 -19.00 -8.27
C ARG A 83 -14.15 -17.76 -8.46
N HIS A 84 -13.25 -17.85 -9.41
CA HIS A 84 -12.45 -16.71 -9.84
C HIS A 84 -12.16 -16.80 -11.34
N GLU A 85 -11.88 -15.65 -11.93
CA GLU A 85 -11.43 -15.52 -13.32
C GLU A 85 -10.14 -14.69 -13.33
N THR A 86 -9.24 -14.91 -14.29
CA THR A 86 -8.03 -14.07 -14.42
C THR A 86 -8.19 -13.12 -15.59
N LEU A 87 -8.23 -11.83 -15.27
CA LEU A 87 -8.22 -10.73 -16.24
C LEU A 87 -6.82 -10.10 -16.25
N THR A 88 -6.48 -9.37 -17.30
CA THR A 88 -5.14 -8.78 -17.45
C THR A 88 -5.24 -7.30 -17.78
N LEU A 89 -4.56 -6.45 -17.02
CA LEU A 89 -4.41 -5.03 -17.31
C LEU A 89 -2.97 -4.74 -17.72
N ARG A 90 -2.77 -4.24 -18.94
CA ARG A 90 -1.46 -3.89 -19.48
C ARG A 90 -1.04 -2.47 -19.06
N ASP A 91 0.23 -2.16 -19.23
CA ASP A 91 0.84 -0.84 -18.95
C ASP A 91 0.35 0.29 -19.88
N ASP A 92 -0.22 -0.05 -21.02
CA ASP A 92 -0.90 0.88 -21.94
C ASP A 92 -2.36 1.17 -21.53
N GLY A 93 -2.88 0.49 -20.50
CA GLY A 93 -4.25 0.61 -20.01
C GLY A 93 -5.24 -0.34 -20.66
N VAL A 94 -4.79 -1.21 -21.57
CA VAL A 94 -5.65 -2.21 -22.21
C VAL A 94 -6.02 -3.30 -21.21
N PHE A 95 -7.33 -3.48 -21.00
CA PHE A 95 -7.88 -4.52 -20.14
C PHE A 95 -8.39 -5.72 -20.96
N MET A 96 -7.80 -6.88 -20.72
CA MET A 96 -7.98 -8.12 -21.47
C MET A 96 -8.58 -9.24 -20.60
N GLY A 97 -9.09 -10.28 -21.25
CA GLY A 97 -9.85 -11.37 -20.63
C GLY A 97 -11.35 -11.21 -20.89
N THR A 98 -12.17 -12.17 -20.48
CA THR A 98 -13.63 -12.12 -20.65
C THR A 98 -14.28 -12.58 -19.35
N LEU A 99 -15.27 -11.85 -18.86
CA LEU A 99 -16.04 -12.31 -17.71
C LEU A 99 -16.85 -13.55 -18.13
N PRO A 100 -16.81 -14.64 -17.36
CA PRO A 100 -17.52 -15.85 -17.72
C PRO A 100 -19.04 -15.63 -17.63
N ARG A 101 -19.81 -16.49 -18.29
CA ARG A 101 -21.28 -16.35 -18.37
C ARG A 101 -21.98 -16.44 -17.03
N ASP A 102 -21.35 -17.07 -16.05
CA ASP A 102 -21.84 -17.25 -14.69
C ASP A 102 -21.30 -16.18 -13.72
N PHE A 103 -20.61 -15.16 -14.23
CA PHE A 103 -20.24 -13.99 -13.45
C PHE A 103 -21.51 -13.21 -13.02
N PRO A 104 -21.52 -12.55 -11.84
CA PRO A 104 -22.69 -11.86 -11.33
C PRO A 104 -23.37 -10.96 -12.35
N HIS A 105 -24.69 -11.12 -12.49
CA HIS A 105 -25.46 -10.47 -13.54
C HIS A 105 -25.43 -8.93 -13.39
N GLY A 106 -25.20 -8.23 -14.49
CA GLY A 106 -25.15 -6.77 -14.52
C GLY A 106 -23.80 -6.17 -14.12
N VAL A 107 -22.85 -6.98 -13.66
CA VAL A 107 -21.47 -6.52 -13.44
C VAL A 107 -20.69 -6.60 -14.76
N ARG A 108 -20.11 -5.47 -15.17
CA ARG A 108 -19.29 -5.38 -16.38
C ARG A 108 -17.80 -5.32 -16.02
N LYS A 109 -16.93 -5.41 -17.04
CA LYS A 109 -15.47 -5.30 -16.87
C LYS A 109 -15.07 -3.93 -16.32
N GLU A 110 -15.78 -2.90 -16.75
CA GLU A 110 -15.62 -1.51 -16.34
C GLU A 110 -15.85 -1.36 -14.83
N ASP A 111 -16.79 -2.12 -14.27
CA ASP A 111 -17.07 -2.12 -12.83
C ASP A 111 -15.92 -2.74 -12.02
N VAL A 112 -15.35 -3.84 -12.52
CA VAL A 112 -14.14 -4.48 -11.95
C VAL A 112 -12.96 -3.50 -11.96
N LEU A 113 -12.71 -2.83 -13.10
CA LEU A 113 -11.64 -1.83 -13.22
C LEU A 113 -11.83 -0.67 -12.26
N ARG A 114 -13.06 -0.17 -12.12
CA ARG A 114 -13.36 0.93 -11.20
C ARG A 114 -13.03 0.57 -9.75
N VAL A 115 -13.35 -0.64 -9.29
CA VAL A 115 -12.96 -1.08 -7.94
C VAL A 115 -11.45 -1.12 -7.79
N VAL A 116 -10.74 -1.66 -8.79
CA VAL A 116 -9.26 -1.71 -8.79
C VAL A 116 -8.65 -0.32 -8.77
N TYR A 117 -9.12 0.60 -9.60
CA TYR A 117 -8.60 1.96 -9.68
C TYR A 117 -8.90 2.77 -8.41
N ASN A 118 -10.12 2.67 -7.87
CA ASN A 118 -10.47 3.28 -6.59
C ASN A 118 -9.61 2.69 -5.45
N GLY A 119 -9.34 1.38 -5.51
CA GLY A 119 -8.43 0.71 -4.60
C GLY A 119 -7.03 1.32 -4.63
N PHE A 120 -6.44 1.46 -5.82
CA PHE A 120 -5.11 2.05 -5.98
C PHE A 120 -5.04 3.55 -5.70
N GLU A 121 -6.13 4.28 -5.94
CA GLU A 121 -6.26 5.69 -5.57
C GLU A 121 -6.20 5.86 -4.04
N ARG A 122 -6.84 4.95 -3.29
CA ARG A 122 -6.76 4.92 -1.82
C ARG A 122 -5.38 4.50 -1.30
N LEU A 123 -4.75 3.51 -1.91
CA LEU A 123 -3.42 3.01 -1.52
C LEU A 123 -2.27 3.97 -1.85
N LYS A 124 -2.55 5.05 -2.59
CA LYS A 124 -1.55 6.05 -3.02
C LYS A 124 -0.27 5.37 -3.52
N LEU A 125 -0.31 4.54 -4.56
CA LEU A 125 0.80 3.68 -5.02
C LEU A 125 2.23 4.28 -5.02
N HIS A 126 2.39 5.60 -5.14
CA HIS A 126 3.67 6.30 -4.96
C HIS A 126 4.23 6.27 -3.53
N PHE A 127 3.43 5.87 -2.56
CA PHE A 127 3.76 5.79 -1.15
C PHE A 127 4.67 4.61 -0.89
N TRP A 128 4.48 3.45 -1.54
CA TRP A 128 5.27 2.25 -1.25
C TRP A 128 6.48 2.10 -2.18
N ILE A 129 7.67 2.01 -1.60
CA ILE A 129 8.94 1.77 -2.29
C ILE A 129 9.39 0.34 -2.01
N HIS A 130 9.67 -0.43 -3.06
CA HIS A 130 10.29 -1.75 -2.91
C HIS A 130 11.81 -1.58 -2.79
N VAL A 131 12.33 -2.02 -1.65
CA VAL A 131 13.77 -2.07 -1.36
C VAL A 131 14.20 -3.55 -1.39
N GLY A 132 14.62 -4.03 -2.56
CA GLY A 132 15.16 -5.39 -2.75
C GLY A 132 16.57 -5.50 -2.17
N LEU A 133 16.69 -5.40 -0.86
CA LEU A 133 17.97 -5.16 -0.21
C LEU A 133 18.25 -6.13 0.96
N ASP A 134 19.52 -6.51 1.05
CA ASP A 134 20.19 -7.19 2.17
C ASP A 134 20.30 -6.27 3.39
N LEU A 135 19.16 -5.86 3.92
CA LEU A 135 19.16 -4.78 4.91
C LEU A 135 19.49 -5.30 6.31
N LEU A 136 19.03 -6.47 6.74
CA LEU A 136 19.37 -6.94 8.09
C LEU A 136 19.90 -8.36 8.06
N PRO A 137 21.20 -8.58 8.40
CA PRO A 137 21.63 -9.94 8.66
C PRO A 137 20.76 -10.49 9.80
N PRO A 138 20.31 -11.75 9.70
CA PRO A 138 19.65 -12.38 10.83
C PRO A 138 20.56 -12.20 12.06
N GLY A 139 19.99 -11.73 13.17
CA GLY A 139 20.71 -11.81 14.44
C GLY A 139 21.09 -13.26 14.71
N GLU A 140 22.15 -13.50 15.50
CA GLU A 140 22.45 -14.83 15.99
C GLU A 140 21.20 -15.38 16.69
N ARG A 141 20.45 -16.24 15.98
CA ARG A 141 19.50 -17.11 16.65
C ARG A 141 20.38 -18.06 17.44
N PRO A 142 20.30 -18.11 18.79
CA PRO A 142 20.76 -19.32 19.44
C PRO A 142 20.01 -20.45 18.75
N ASP A 143 20.75 -21.42 18.21
CA ASP A 143 20.16 -22.65 17.70
C ASP A 143 19.12 -23.09 18.73
N PRO A 144 17.84 -23.28 18.35
CA PRO A 144 16.85 -23.72 19.31
C PRO A 144 17.40 -25.00 19.92
N ALA A 145 17.79 -24.93 21.19
CA ALA A 145 18.32 -26.05 21.94
C ALA A 145 17.36 -27.21 21.71
N GLY A 146 17.89 -28.28 21.11
CA GLY A 146 17.13 -29.32 20.43
C GLY A 146 15.80 -29.65 21.10
N GLY A 147 14.72 -29.29 20.41
CA GLY A 147 13.36 -29.60 20.83
C GLY A 147 12.50 -29.73 19.59
N ALA A 148 12.48 -30.93 19.02
CA ALA A 148 11.51 -31.31 18.00
C ALA A 148 10.10 -31.18 18.62
N MET A 149 9.47 -30.02 18.42
CA MET A 149 8.07 -29.83 18.75
C MET A 149 7.22 -30.54 17.67
N PRO A 150 6.26 -31.39 18.05
CA PRO A 150 5.40 -32.07 17.09
C PRO A 150 4.54 -31.03 16.35
N GLY A 151 4.47 -31.20 15.03
CA GLY A 151 3.75 -30.33 14.12
C GLY A 151 2.27 -30.25 14.45
N ASN A 152 1.84 -29.09 14.95
CA ASN A 152 0.50 -28.60 14.69
C ASN A 152 0.53 -27.87 13.33
N PRO A 153 -0.52 -27.99 12.48
CA PRO A 153 -0.68 -27.08 11.36
C PRO A 153 -0.81 -25.68 11.97
N ARG A 154 0.25 -24.87 11.87
CA ARG A 154 0.25 -23.49 12.35
C ARG A 154 -0.85 -22.78 11.57
N THR A 155 -1.99 -22.54 12.21
CA THR A 155 -2.96 -21.57 11.72
C THR A 155 -2.15 -20.34 11.34
N PRO A 156 -2.24 -19.87 10.08
CA PRO A 156 -1.54 -18.67 9.67
C PRO A 156 -1.85 -17.59 10.70
N PRO A 157 -0.81 -16.93 11.24
CA PRO A 157 -1.04 -15.98 12.30
C PRO A 157 -1.95 -14.87 11.77
N ALA A 158 -2.94 -14.48 12.57
CA ALA A 158 -3.91 -13.47 12.16
C ALA A 158 -3.18 -12.18 11.74
N VAL A 159 -3.59 -11.63 10.59
CA VAL A 159 -3.07 -10.39 10.03
C VAL A 159 -4.14 -9.32 10.22
N ASP A 160 -3.75 -8.14 10.68
CA ASP A 160 -4.60 -6.96 10.79
C ASP A 160 -4.07 -5.89 9.81
N PRO A 161 -4.65 -5.82 8.59
CA PRO A 161 -4.21 -4.89 7.55
C PRO A 161 -4.52 -3.43 7.90
N HIS A 162 -5.52 -3.17 8.77
CA HIS A 162 -5.93 -1.82 9.13
C HIS A 162 -4.82 -1.02 9.83
N ARG A 163 -3.83 -1.70 10.44
CA ARG A 163 -2.65 -1.05 11.02
C ARG A 163 -1.78 -0.37 9.98
N LEU A 164 -1.60 -0.99 8.81
CA LEU A 164 -0.84 -0.38 7.72
C LEU A 164 -1.65 0.75 7.07
N GLU A 165 -2.93 0.52 6.82
CA GLU A 165 -3.85 1.55 6.29
C GLU A 165 -3.87 2.80 7.19
N PHE A 166 -3.89 2.61 8.51
CA PHE A 166 -3.82 3.70 9.48
C PHE A 166 -2.53 4.50 9.31
N LEU A 167 -1.37 3.84 9.23
CA LEU A 167 -0.06 4.49 9.13
C LEU A 167 0.12 5.22 7.78
N GLU A 168 -0.38 4.65 6.70
CA GLU A 168 -0.40 5.27 5.35
C GLU A 168 -1.20 6.59 5.32
N GLN A 169 -2.21 6.71 6.17
CA GLN A 169 -3.12 7.85 6.21
C GLN A 169 -2.66 8.96 7.16
N GLN A 170 -1.57 8.75 7.90
CA GLN A 170 -1.08 9.73 8.88
C GLN A 170 -0.61 11.01 8.20
N GLU A 171 -0.99 12.14 8.80
CA GLU A 171 -0.43 13.43 8.43
C GLU A 171 1.09 13.42 8.66
N GLY A 172 1.87 13.88 7.69
CA GLY A 172 3.32 13.88 7.75
C GLY A 172 4.00 12.55 7.38
N ALA A 173 3.25 11.49 7.07
CA ALA A 173 3.83 10.29 6.46
C ALA A 173 4.31 10.62 5.03
N LEU A 174 5.59 10.37 4.76
CA LEU A 174 6.23 10.72 3.50
C LEU A 174 6.10 9.59 2.49
N PHE A 175 6.50 8.38 2.88
CA PHE A 175 6.43 7.16 2.08
C PHE A 175 6.61 5.93 3.00
N GLY A 176 6.21 4.77 2.51
CA GLY A 176 6.49 3.48 3.12
C GLY A 176 7.44 2.64 2.27
N PHE A 177 8.08 1.64 2.87
CA PHE A 177 8.86 0.64 2.14
C PHE A 177 8.79 -0.74 2.80
N VAL A 178 8.99 -1.78 1.99
CA VAL A 178 8.93 -3.18 2.44
C VAL A 178 10.15 -3.95 1.91
N ASN A 179 10.69 -4.83 2.75
CA ASN A 179 11.73 -5.78 2.38
C ASN A 179 11.11 -7.18 2.21
N ARG A 180 11.33 -7.80 1.04
CA ARG A 180 10.75 -9.11 0.68
C ARG A 180 11.74 -10.27 0.70
N GLU A 181 13.05 -10.04 0.74
CA GLU A 181 14.01 -11.06 0.32
C GLU A 181 14.70 -11.86 1.46
N HIS A 182 14.72 -11.40 2.73
CA HIS A 182 15.48 -12.09 3.81
C HIS A 182 14.80 -12.14 5.21
N GLU A 183 15.30 -13.04 6.08
CA GLU A 183 14.64 -13.56 7.32
C GLU A 183 14.56 -12.62 8.54
N GLY A 184 15.36 -11.55 8.64
CA GLY A 184 15.50 -10.77 9.88
C GLY A 184 14.23 -9.99 10.29
N PHE A 185 13.77 -9.11 9.39
CA PHE A 185 12.53 -8.33 9.52
C PHE A 185 11.56 -8.65 8.38
N HIS A 186 11.59 -9.89 7.90
CA HIS A 186 10.67 -10.36 6.86
C HIS A 186 9.22 -10.03 7.23
N GLY A 187 8.52 -9.29 6.35
CA GLY A 187 7.14 -8.90 6.54
C GLY A 187 6.91 -7.62 7.37
N TYR A 188 7.96 -6.97 7.88
CA TYR A 188 7.84 -5.62 8.43
C TYR A 188 7.76 -4.59 7.30
N HIS A 189 6.88 -3.62 7.50
CA HIS A 189 6.71 -2.43 6.69
C HIS A 189 7.30 -1.26 7.46
N VAL A 190 8.02 -0.40 6.76
CA VAL A 190 8.61 0.81 7.34
C VAL A 190 7.88 2.00 6.79
N ILE A 191 7.34 2.86 7.65
CA ILE A 191 6.72 4.12 7.26
C ILE A 191 7.64 5.25 7.71
N VAL A 192 7.99 6.13 6.78
CA VAL A 192 8.94 7.22 7.01
C VAL A 192 8.18 8.53 7.23
N PHE A 193 8.54 9.23 8.29
CA PHE A 193 8.13 10.58 8.62
C PHE A 193 9.34 11.51 8.55
N HIS A 194 9.11 12.82 8.70
CA HIS A 194 10.18 13.81 8.71
C HIS A 194 11.27 13.50 9.76
N ASN A 195 10.89 13.15 11.00
CA ASN A 195 11.85 13.00 12.10
C ASN A 195 12.08 11.56 12.56
N PHE A 196 11.34 10.59 12.03
CA PHE A 196 11.34 9.23 12.55
C PHE A 196 10.81 8.23 11.53
N VAL A 197 10.96 6.95 11.84
CA VAL A 197 10.28 5.84 11.16
C VAL A 197 9.43 5.03 12.10
N VAL A 198 8.41 4.40 11.54
CA VAL A 198 7.62 3.36 12.20
C VAL A 198 7.87 2.03 11.49
N LEU A 199 8.40 1.05 12.21
CA LEU A 199 8.49 -0.34 11.74
C LEU A 199 7.29 -1.09 12.28
N GLU A 200 6.40 -1.51 11.39
CA GLU A 200 5.15 -2.20 11.71
C GLU A 200 5.09 -3.55 11.02
N HIS A 201 4.67 -4.58 11.75
CA HIS A 201 4.36 -5.87 11.14
C HIS A 201 2.87 -6.17 11.27
N PRO A 202 2.14 -6.35 10.15
CA PRO A 202 0.69 -6.51 10.18
C PRO A 202 0.21 -7.83 10.80
N ARG A 203 1.11 -8.70 11.26
CA ARG A 203 0.76 -9.91 12.01
C ARG A 203 0.43 -9.55 13.47
N GLN A 204 -0.69 -10.01 13.97
CA GLN A 204 -1.14 -9.77 15.34
C GLN A 204 -0.14 -10.32 16.36
N GLY A 205 0.07 -9.57 17.45
CA GLY A 205 1.04 -9.90 18.51
C GLY A 205 2.48 -9.44 18.23
N ASN A 206 2.78 -8.93 17.03
CA ASN A 206 3.98 -8.12 16.84
C ASN A 206 3.72 -6.69 17.37
N ALA A 207 4.79 -5.95 17.59
CA ALA A 207 4.74 -4.56 18.03
C ALA A 207 5.15 -3.61 16.92
N ALA A 208 4.75 -2.35 17.06
CA ALA A 208 5.33 -1.25 16.30
C ALA A 208 6.62 -0.77 16.99
N TYR A 209 7.62 -0.41 16.20
CA TYR A 209 8.81 0.29 16.69
C TYR A 209 8.86 1.68 16.08
N PHE A 210 9.05 2.68 16.93
CA PHE A 210 9.28 4.06 16.52
C PHE A 210 10.74 4.38 16.69
N ILE A 211 11.40 4.88 15.65
CA ILE A 211 12.84 5.12 15.67
C ILE A 211 13.08 6.52 15.13
N ASP A 212 13.54 7.42 15.99
CA ASP A 212 13.83 8.81 15.64
C ASP A 212 15.14 8.87 14.84
N PHE A 213 15.17 9.75 13.84
CA PHE A 213 16.37 10.06 13.09
C PHE A 213 17.28 10.99 13.87
N ASP A 214 18.59 10.83 13.68
CA ASP A 214 19.57 11.78 14.23
C ASP A 214 19.49 13.15 13.52
N ALA A 215 19.05 13.15 12.26
CA ALA A 215 18.77 14.35 11.47
C ALA A 215 17.44 14.20 10.72
N PRO A 216 16.58 15.24 10.71
CA PRO A 216 15.33 15.19 9.97
C PRO A 216 15.51 14.97 8.46
N VAL A 217 14.54 14.29 7.87
CA VAL A 217 14.40 14.04 6.43
C VAL A 217 13.79 15.26 5.76
N ASP A 218 14.56 16.00 4.97
CA ASP A 218 14.01 17.06 4.14
C ASP A 218 13.15 16.46 2.99
N PRO A 219 11.82 16.69 2.96
CA PRO A 219 10.96 16.15 1.92
C PRO A 219 11.32 16.65 0.52
N ASP A 220 11.86 17.87 0.41
CA ASP A 220 12.22 18.49 -0.88
C ASP A 220 13.45 17.84 -1.51
N GLN A 221 14.22 17.07 -0.72
CA GLN A 221 15.39 16.32 -1.18
C GLN A 221 15.05 14.89 -1.60
N ILE A 222 13.81 14.44 -1.42
CA ILE A 222 13.38 13.11 -1.83
C ILE A 222 13.33 13.08 -3.36
N PRO A 223 14.15 12.23 -4.03
CA PRO A 223 14.14 12.17 -5.48
C PRO A 223 12.76 11.79 -6.00
N GLN A 224 12.44 12.19 -7.23
CA GLN A 224 11.13 11.89 -7.81
C GLN A 224 11.16 10.55 -8.56
N ASP A 225 12.32 10.13 -9.07
CA ASP A 225 12.51 8.83 -9.69
C ASP A 225 12.70 7.70 -8.66
N GLU A 226 12.32 6.49 -9.04
CA GLU A 226 12.28 5.33 -8.14
C GLU A 226 13.67 4.91 -7.67
N ASP A 227 14.65 4.87 -8.57
CA ASP A 227 16.02 4.46 -8.24
C ASP A 227 16.69 5.50 -7.33
N GLY A 228 16.46 6.78 -7.61
CA GLY A 228 16.84 7.90 -6.76
C GLY A 228 16.21 7.79 -5.38
N ARG A 229 14.90 7.54 -5.27
CA ARG A 229 14.23 7.34 -3.99
C ARG A 229 14.79 6.13 -3.26
N ARG A 230 14.92 4.98 -3.91
CA ARG A 230 15.48 3.76 -3.32
C ARG A 230 16.87 4.02 -2.75
N ALA A 231 17.75 4.65 -3.53
CA ALA A 231 19.09 5.03 -3.09
C ALA A 231 19.07 6.08 -1.96
N TRP A 232 18.08 6.97 -1.95
CA TRP A 232 17.91 7.97 -0.91
C TRP A 232 17.41 7.33 0.41
N VAL A 233 16.42 6.42 0.36
CA VAL A 233 15.92 5.65 1.51
C VAL A 233 17.07 4.88 2.17
N LEU A 234 17.90 4.23 1.34
CA LEU A 234 19.11 3.54 1.74
C LEU A 234 20.15 4.43 2.43
N ARG A 235 20.19 5.72 2.12
CA ARG A 235 21.15 6.64 2.71
C ARG A 235 20.63 7.27 4.00
N GLN A 236 19.34 7.65 4.04
CA GLN A 236 18.80 8.46 5.12
C GLN A 236 18.13 7.62 6.21
N SER A 237 17.16 6.79 5.83
CA SER A 237 16.37 6.05 6.82
C SER A 237 17.04 4.75 7.26
N TRP A 238 17.86 4.18 6.37
CA TRP A 238 18.47 2.88 6.57
C TRP A 238 19.68 2.88 7.52
N ILE A 239 20.50 3.95 7.52
CA ILE A 239 21.64 4.08 8.45
C ILE A 239 21.16 3.94 9.91
N THR A 240 19.98 4.49 10.22
CA THR A 240 19.38 4.42 11.56
C THR A 240 18.96 3.01 11.96
N LEU A 241 18.74 2.10 11.00
CA LEU A 241 18.33 0.71 11.23
C LEU A 241 19.46 -0.31 11.07
N LEU A 242 20.54 0.06 10.36
CA LEU A 242 21.71 -0.78 10.08
C LEU A 242 22.30 -1.36 11.38
N GLY A 243 22.48 -2.69 11.42
CA GLY A 243 23.09 -3.42 12.54
C GLY A 243 22.18 -3.64 13.76
N LYS A 244 20.91 -3.23 13.71
CA LYS A 244 19.94 -3.50 14.79
C LYS A 244 19.20 -4.81 14.53
N THR A 245 19.13 -5.69 15.53
CA THR A 245 18.27 -6.87 15.50
C THR A 245 16.94 -6.58 16.20
N ARG A 246 15.90 -7.36 15.90
CA ARG A 246 14.61 -7.28 16.61
C ARG A 246 14.81 -7.44 18.12
N ASP A 247 15.65 -8.38 18.52
CA ASP A 247 15.92 -8.64 19.93
C ASP A 247 16.72 -7.49 20.57
N ALA A 248 17.61 -6.83 19.82
CA ALA A 248 18.28 -5.61 20.29
C ALA A 248 17.30 -4.43 20.47
N LEU A 249 16.34 -4.25 19.57
CA LEU A 249 15.28 -3.24 19.74
C LEU A 249 14.39 -3.55 20.95
N ARG A 250 14.01 -4.83 21.12
CA ARG A 250 13.16 -5.29 22.23
C ARG A 250 13.87 -5.24 23.58
N ALA A 251 15.17 -5.51 23.63
CA ALA A 251 15.99 -5.48 24.84
C ALA A 251 16.44 -4.07 25.24
N GLN A 252 16.22 -3.05 24.40
CA GLN A 252 16.66 -1.67 24.63
C GLN A 252 15.49 -0.66 24.70
N PRO A 253 14.40 -0.90 25.45
CA PRO A 253 13.21 -0.03 25.46
C PRO A 253 13.41 1.36 26.10
N GLN A 254 14.65 1.77 26.40
CA GLN A 254 14.98 3.03 27.09
C GLN A 254 16.08 3.86 26.42
N ARG A 255 16.22 3.76 25.09
CA ARG A 255 16.99 4.78 24.37
C ARG A 255 16.08 5.98 24.07
N PRO A 256 16.58 7.21 24.19
CA PRO A 256 15.76 8.42 23.98
C PRO A 256 15.14 8.52 22.58
N ASN A 257 15.68 7.77 21.60
CA ASN A 257 15.29 7.79 20.19
C ASN A 257 14.58 6.51 19.71
N VAL A 258 14.24 5.55 20.58
CA VAL A 258 13.52 4.34 20.18
C VAL A 258 12.37 4.07 21.15
N ASP A 259 11.14 4.05 20.66
CA ASP A 259 9.98 3.55 21.39
C ASP A 259 9.46 2.24 20.82
N TYR A 260 8.81 1.47 21.68
CA TYR A 260 8.16 0.20 21.38
C TYR A 260 6.70 0.27 21.80
N LEU A 261 5.78 -0.14 20.93
CA LEU A 261 4.35 -0.17 21.20
C LEU A 261 3.78 -1.56 20.94
N GLU A 262 3.35 -2.23 22.01
CA GLU A 262 2.54 -3.45 21.86
C GLU A 262 1.11 -3.10 21.46
N HIS A 263 0.60 -3.80 20.45
CA HIS A 263 -0.77 -3.66 20.00
C HIS A 263 -1.72 -4.42 20.93
N ARG A 264 -2.01 -3.84 22.10
CA ARG A 264 -3.02 -4.33 23.07
C ARG A 264 -4.10 -3.26 23.28
N GLY A 265 -5.36 -3.68 23.38
CA GLY A 265 -6.48 -2.76 23.58
C GLY A 265 -6.64 -1.79 22.41
N ASP A 266 -6.85 -0.52 22.71
CA ASP A 266 -7.02 0.57 21.73
C ASP A 266 -5.68 1.00 21.10
N TRP A 267 -5.04 0.08 20.39
CA TRP A 267 -3.74 0.29 19.75
C TRP A 267 -3.74 1.52 18.83
N PHE A 268 -4.87 1.82 18.18
CA PHE A 268 -5.04 2.96 17.30
C PHE A 268 -4.77 4.28 18.04
N VAL A 269 -5.35 4.44 19.22
CA VAL A 269 -5.19 5.66 20.03
C VAL A 269 -3.75 5.78 20.51
N ALA A 270 -3.17 4.68 21.00
CA ALA A 270 -1.78 4.67 21.46
C ALA A 270 -0.80 5.00 20.32
N MET A 271 -1.08 4.48 19.12
CA MET A 271 -0.25 4.74 17.95
C MET A 271 -0.36 6.19 17.48
N GLN A 272 -1.58 6.75 17.44
CA GLN A 272 -1.80 8.16 17.12
C GLN A 272 -1.05 9.08 18.09
N VAL A 273 -1.17 8.84 19.41
CA VAL A 273 -0.46 9.64 20.42
C VAL A 273 1.04 9.63 20.18
N LYS A 274 1.63 8.47 19.88
CA LYS A 274 3.07 8.34 19.61
C LYS A 274 3.53 9.06 18.36
N ILE A 275 2.68 9.10 17.33
CA ILE A 275 2.93 9.84 16.09
C ILE A 275 2.84 11.34 16.36
N ASP A 276 1.76 11.81 16.98
CA ASP A 276 1.54 13.21 17.32
C ASP A 276 2.65 13.78 18.20
N GLU A 277 3.09 13.02 19.21
CA GLU A 277 4.21 13.41 20.09
C GLU A 277 5.49 13.68 19.30
N ARG A 278 5.78 12.89 18.27
CA ARG A 278 6.99 13.00 17.45
C ARG A 278 6.86 14.07 16.37
N LEU A 279 5.67 14.23 15.80
CA LEU A 279 5.38 15.31 14.86
C LEU A 279 5.48 16.69 15.54
N ARG A 280 5.13 16.81 16.83
CA ARG A 280 5.30 18.07 17.59
C ARG A 280 6.74 18.41 17.93
N ARG A 281 7.69 17.49 17.78
CA ARG A 281 9.12 17.73 18.01
C ARG A 281 9.80 18.44 16.83
N ILE A 282 9.06 18.77 15.78
CA ILE A 282 9.57 19.59 14.67
C ILE A 282 9.96 20.98 15.24
N PRO A 283 11.24 21.38 15.16
CA PRO A 283 11.69 22.70 15.60
C PRO A 283 11.14 23.84 14.73
#